data_AF-Q798J5-F1
#
_entry.id   AF-Q798J5-F1
#
_cell.length_a   1.000
_cell.length_b   1.000
_cell.length_c   1.000
_cell.angle_alpha   90.00
_cell.angle_beta   90.00
_cell.angle_gamma   90.00
#
_symmetry.space_group_name_H-M   'P 1'
#
loop_
_entity.id
_entity.type
_entity.pdbx_description
1 polymer ?
#
loop_
_entity_poly.entity_id
_entity_poly.type
_entity_poly.pdbx_seq_one_letter_code
_entity_poly.pdbx_strand_id
1 'polypeptide(L)'
;MASLKEILIHVEQMEDGSFTLSAFDENEQPLPYSHMKKHLFQWHESSFYGTFLEDVSFIGTTAVLLSPWMTVELLGKNSFNSFSSVQLTEETEPLIEAASTIYEFIADGDFMPDYDAWTNGVFRWKDRDNILEGFTAEWFSAAVQDYIQYDDDLREKWEHIKEKSPAVTTFRGHFLDEEDFLEGIGWIDDQSPFTVGLRLNEPDFDGDEWKIEMFLRDKKSGAVEFFDGLKSLKKSWQAYSDKIAREQDRFHRTVPWLSFDSGTTLISEEEAWIFLSEASETLVDMGVEILLPSWWQIVRDSN
;
A
#
# COMPACT_ATOMS: atom_id res chain seq x y z
N MET A 1 -16.80 47.97 13.03
CA MET A 1 -15.82 46.90 12.73
C MET A 1 -16.01 45.85 13.79
N ALA A 2 -16.39 44.62 13.44
CA ALA A 2 -16.42 43.54 14.44
C ALA A 2 -14.97 43.27 14.87
N SER A 3 -14.67 43.24 16.16
CA SER A 3 -13.33 42.82 16.61
C SER A 3 -13.17 41.34 16.28
N LEU A 4 -12.02 40.98 15.72
CA LEU A 4 -11.61 39.58 15.58
C LEU A 4 -11.55 38.97 16.97
N LYS A 5 -12.15 37.79 17.15
CA LYS A 5 -12.03 37.06 18.40
C LYS A 5 -10.68 36.33 18.39
N GLU A 6 -9.81 36.63 19.34
CA GLU A 6 -8.56 35.91 19.53
C GLU A 6 -8.87 34.57 20.19
N ILE A 7 -8.32 33.50 19.60
CA ILE A 7 -8.51 32.13 20.06
C ILE A 7 -7.13 31.48 20.10
N LEU A 8 -6.71 31.01 21.26
CA LEU A 8 -5.48 30.25 21.41
C LEU A 8 -5.83 28.76 21.40
N ILE A 9 -5.22 27.97 20.51
CA ILE A 9 -5.42 26.52 20.46
C ILE A 9 -4.19 25.78 20.96
N HIS A 10 -4.44 24.73 21.73
CA HIS A 10 -3.44 23.78 22.21
C HIS A 10 -3.78 22.39 21.66
N VAL A 11 -2.84 21.78 20.95
CA VAL A 11 -2.98 20.43 20.38
C VAL A 11 -1.85 19.55 20.89
N GLU A 12 -2.21 18.36 21.38
CA GLU A 12 -1.25 17.36 21.90
C GLU A 12 -1.59 15.99 21.32
N GLN A 13 -0.57 15.23 20.91
CA GLN A 13 -0.73 13.85 20.45
C GLN A 13 -0.82 12.88 21.64
N MET A 14 -1.74 11.93 21.55
CA MET A 14 -1.89 10.83 22.50
C MET A 14 -1.06 9.61 22.08
N GLU A 15 -0.85 8.67 23.00
CA GLU A 15 -0.06 7.45 22.77
C GLU A 15 -0.60 6.56 21.65
N ASP A 16 -1.90 6.63 21.37
CA ASP A 16 -2.56 5.87 20.29
C ASP A 16 -2.50 6.57 18.92
N GLY A 17 -1.83 7.71 18.83
CA GLY A 17 -1.68 8.51 17.61
C GLY A 17 -2.82 9.49 17.34
N SER A 18 -3.89 9.47 18.15
CA SER A 18 -4.94 10.51 18.12
C SER A 18 -4.43 11.82 18.73
N PHE A 19 -5.22 12.89 18.62
CA PHE A 19 -4.86 14.20 19.14
C PHE A 19 -5.98 14.79 19.97
N THR A 20 -5.63 15.49 21.04
CA THR A 20 -6.58 16.32 21.78
C THR A 20 -6.41 17.77 21.37
N LEU A 21 -7.52 18.48 21.22
CA LEU A 21 -7.52 19.92 20.98
C LEU A 21 -8.30 20.62 22.08
N SER A 22 -7.65 21.55 22.76
CA SER A 22 -8.25 22.52 23.66
C SER A 22 -8.15 23.92 23.05
N ALA A 23 -9.12 24.78 23.36
CA ALA A 23 -9.10 26.16 22.88
C ALA A 23 -9.45 27.14 23.99
N PHE A 24 -8.80 28.30 23.99
CA PHE A 24 -8.89 29.32 25.02
C PHE A 24 -9.18 30.69 24.38
N ASP A 25 -9.80 31.58 25.14
CA ASP A 25 -9.94 32.98 24.74
C ASP A 25 -8.71 33.83 25.12
N GLU A 26 -8.77 35.14 24.84
CA GLU A 26 -7.73 36.13 25.15
C GLU A 26 -7.35 36.22 26.64
N ASN A 27 -8.18 35.70 27.55
CA ASN A 27 -7.92 35.67 29.00
C ASN A 27 -7.53 34.27 29.48
N GLU A 28 -7.09 33.40 28.55
CA GLU A 28 -6.74 32.00 28.77
C GLU A 28 -7.89 31.18 29.39
N GLN A 29 -9.15 31.62 29.22
CA GLN A 29 -10.30 30.86 29.69
C GLN A 29 -10.71 29.82 28.65
N PRO A 30 -10.98 28.57 29.06
CA PRO A 30 -11.42 27.52 28.14
C PRO A 30 -12.69 27.94 27.38
N LEU A 31 -12.65 27.77 26.07
CA LEU A 31 -13.81 28.00 25.20
C LEU A 31 -14.79 26.84 25.32
N PRO A 32 -16.11 27.11 25.41
CA PRO A 32 -17.10 26.05 25.39
C PRO A 32 -17.13 25.37 24.00
N TYR A 33 -17.54 24.10 23.98
CA TYR A 33 -17.61 23.28 22.76
C TYR A 33 -18.35 23.97 21.60
N SER A 34 -19.46 24.67 21.89
CA SER A 34 -20.24 25.40 20.88
C SER A 34 -19.44 26.52 20.19
N HIS A 35 -18.51 27.16 20.91
CA HIS A 35 -17.60 28.15 20.34
C HIS A 35 -16.50 27.48 19.53
N MET A 36 -15.91 26.39 20.03
CA MET A 36 -14.91 25.62 19.27
C MET A 36 -15.47 25.20 17.91
N LYS A 37 -16.66 24.58 17.90
CA LYS A 37 -17.34 24.17 16.67
C LYS A 37 -17.52 25.31 15.67
N LYS A 38 -17.99 26.47 16.16
CA LYS A 38 -18.26 27.64 15.31
C LYS A 38 -17.00 28.29 14.74
N HIS A 39 -15.93 28.35 15.52
CA HIS A 39 -14.76 29.13 15.15
C HIS A 39 -13.65 28.31 14.50
N LEU A 40 -13.49 27.04 14.90
CA LEU A 40 -12.40 26.18 14.43
C LEU A 40 -12.86 25.17 13.38
N PHE A 41 -14.08 24.63 13.52
CA PHE A 41 -14.53 23.49 12.72
C PHE A 41 -15.59 23.82 11.65
N GLN A 42 -15.91 25.09 11.43
CA GLN A 42 -16.95 25.48 10.48
C GLN A 42 -16.64 25.05 9.03
N TRP A 43 -15.36 24.97 8.66
CA TRP A 43 -14.88 24.58 7.32
C TRP A 43 -14.05 23.30 7.33
N HIS A 44 -14.16 22.54 8.41
CA HIS A 44 -13.37 21.35 8.65
C HIS A 44 -14.18 20.12 8.22
N GLU A 45 -13.88 19.61 7.03
CA GLU A 45 -14.73 18.64 6.33
C GLU A 45 -14.63 17.25 6.95
N SER A 46 -13.43 16.85 7.39
CA SER A 46 -13.18 15.55 8.00
C SER A 46 -13.97 15.34 9.30
N SER A 47 -14.19 16.40 10.09
CA SER A 47 -15.02 16.34 11.30
C SER A 47 -16.52 16.55 11.04
N PHE A 48 -16.93 16.56 9.77
CA PHE A 48 -18.28 16.91 9.32
C PHE A 48 -18.75 18.25 9.92
N TYR A 49 -17.91 19.27 9.73
CA TYR A 49 -18.10 20.63 10.22
C TYR A 49 -18.28 20.67 11.76
N GLY A 50 -17.47 19.86 12.46
CA GLY A 50 -17.47 19.74 13.91
C GLY A 50 -18.65 18.94 14.49
N THR A 51 -19.25 18.04 13.73
CA THR A 51 -20.37 17.20 14.19
C THR A 51 -19.91 15.85 14.72
N PHE A 52 -18.80 15.33 14.21
CA PHE A 52 -18.23 14.05 14.64
C PHE A 52 -17.16 14.18 15.71
N LEU A 53 -16.98 15.38 16.28
CA LEU A 53 -16.02 15.59 17.36
C LEU A 53 -16.50 14.92 18.64
N GLU A 54 -15.65 14.06 19.20
CA GLU A 54 -15.84 13.44 20.50
C GLU A 54 -15.41 14.42 21.62
N ASP A 55 -16.22 14.51 22.67
CA ASP A 55 -15.94 15.33 23.84
C ASP A 55 -15.06 14.53 24.82
N VAL A 56 -13.83 14.99 25.01
CA VAL A 56 -12.84 14.41 25.93
C VAL A 56 -12.45 15.41 27.02
N SER A 57 -13.37 16.35 27.33
CA SER A 57 -13.16 17.39 28.34
C SER A 57 -12.82 16.80 29.71
N PHE A 58 -11.90 17.45 30.42
CA PHE A 58 -11.51 17.12 31.78
C PHE A 58 -11.78 18.30 32.71
N ILE A 59 -11.57 18.12 34.03
CA ILE A 59 -11.98 19.10 35.03
C ILE A 59 -11.34 20.46 34.74
N GLY A 60 -12.17 21.41 34.30
CA GLY A 60 -11.78 22.78 34.04
C GLY A 60 -11.37 23.10 32.61
N THR A 61 -11.29 22.13 31.69
CA THR A 61 -10.86 22.37 30.31
C THR A 61 -11.75 21.64 29.32
N THR A 62 -12.31 22.38 28.36
CA THR A 62 -13.03 21.78 27.23
C THR A 62 -12.04 21.27 26.20
N ALA A 63 -12.17 20.00 25.82
CA ALA A 63 -11.28 19.36 24.85
C ALA A 63 -12.07 18.45 23.91
N VAL A 64 -11.60 18.35 22.66
CA VAL A 64 -12.15 17.45 21.65
C VAL A 64 -11.07 16.50 21.12
N LEU A 65 -11.48 15.28 20.77
CA LEU A 65 -10.61 14.31 20.13
C LEU A 65 -10.60 14.53 18.62
N LEU A 66 -9.40 14.50 18.03
CA LEU A 66 -9.15 14.55 16.59
C LEU A 66 -8.41 13.31 16.16
N SER A 67 -8.87 12.71 15.07
CA SER A 67 -8.14 11.63 14.41
C SER A 67 -6.89 12.18 13.68
N PRO A 68 -5.94 11.32 13.28
CA PRO A 68 -4.73 11.76 12.58
C PRO A 68 -5.00 12.64 11.36
N TRP A 69 -5.98 12.31 10.51
CA TRP A 69 -6.35 13.11 9.34
C TRP A 69 -7.07 14.40 9.72
N MET A 70 -7.94 14.37 10.74
CA MET A 70 -8.58 15.60 11.23
C MET A 70 -7.55 16.63 11.70
N THR A 71 -6.51 16.21 12.41
CA THR A 71 -5.47 17.13 12.87
C THR A 71 -4.66 17.69 11.70
N VAL A 72 -4.33 16.85 10.71
CA VAL A 72 -3.65 17.28 9.47
C VAL A 72 -4.48 18.30 8.71
N GLU A 73 -5.78 18.05 8.49
CA GLU A 73 -6.65 18.98 7.80
C GLU A 73 -6.77 20.31 8.57
N LEU A 74 -6.93 20.26 9.90
CA LEU A 74 -7.08 21.46 10.70
C LEU A 74 -5.83 22.36 10.65
N LEU A 75 -4.67 21.77 10.93
CA LEU A 75 -3.40 22.49 11.08
C LEU A 75 -2.74 22.77 9.72
N GLY A 76 -2.73 21.80 8.82
CA GLY A 76 -2.03 21.88 7.53
C GLY A 76 -2.78 22.66 6.45
N LYS A 77 -4.11 22.52 6.35
CA LYS A 77 -4.94 23.32 5.43
C LYS A 77 -5.06 24.78 5.91
N ASN A 78 -4.84 25.02 7.21
CA ASN A 78 -5.00 26.30 7.89
C ASN A 78 -6.34 26.98 7.56
N SER A 79 -7.42 26.21 7.51
CA SER A 79 -8.74 26.63 7.03
C SER A 79 -9.62 27.30 8.10
N PHE A 80 -8.99 27.93 9.09
CA PHE A 80 -9.70 28.59 10.18
C PHE A 80 -10.63 29.71 9.67
N ASN A 81 -11.67 29.98 10.44
CA ASN A 81 -12.64 31.02 10.09
C ASN A 81 -11.96 32.40 10.01
N SER A 82 -12.14 33.12 8.89
CA SER A 82 -11.60 34.47 8.65
C SER A 82 -12.04 35.54 9.67
N PHE A 83 -13.08 35.27 10.46
CA PHE A 83 -13.58 36.15 11.53
C PHE A 83 -12.96 35.85 12.91
N SER A 84 -12.02 34.91 12.99
CA SER A 84 -11.26 34.57 14.19
C SER A 84 -9.76 34.71 13.93
N SER A 85 -9.04 35.26 14.92
CA SER A 85 -7.57 35.24 14.92
C SER A 85 -7.14 34.04 15.74
N VAL A 86 -6.86 32.92 15.07
CA VAL A 86 -6.38 31.71 15.73
C VAL A 86 -4.88 31.83 15.94
N GLN A 87 -4.45 31.69 17.19
CA GLN A 87 -3.06 31.61 17.63
C GLN A 87 -2.80 30.22 18.18
N LEU A 88 -1.54 29.82 18.20
CA LEU A 88 -1.10 28.50 18.64
C LEU A 88 -0.29 28.65 19.92
N THR A 89 -0.33 27.65 20.79
CA THR A 89 0.64 27.58 21.89
C THR A 89 2.00 27.15 21.36
N GLU A 90 3.08 27.45 22.12
CA GLU A 90 4.46 27.05 21.77
C GLU A 90 4.59 25.53 21.56
N GLU A 91 3.80 24.73 22.29
CA GLU A 91 3.78 23.27 22.15
C GLU A 91 3.07 22.80 20.87
N THR A 92 2.17 23.61 20.32
CA THR A 92 1.42 23.29 19.10
C THR A 92 2.16 23.69 17.83
N GLU A 93 3.00 24.74 17.89
CA GLU A 93 3.75 25.26 16.74
C GLU A 93 4.53 24.19 15.96
N PRO A 94 5.25 23.24 16.59
CA PRO A 94 5.99 22.20 15.86
C PRO A 94 5.10 21.28 15.01
N LEU A 95 3.83 21.12 15.38
CA LEU A 95 2.90 20.24 14.66
C LEU A 95 2.46 20.82 13.32
N ILE A 96 2.48 22.15 13.14
CA ILE A 96 2.01 22.79 11.91
C ILE A 96 2.91 22.47 10.73
N GLU A 97 4.22 22.50 10.90
CA GLU A 97 5.15 22.21 9.80
C GLU A 97 4.96 20.78 9.30
N ALA A 98 4.87 19.82 10.23
CA ALA A 98 4.55 18.43 9.93
C ALA A 98 3.17 18.29 9.28
N ALA A 99 2.12 18.88 9.86
CA ALA A 99 0.75 18.80 9.33
C ALA A 99 0.63 19.39 7.92
N SER A 100 1.28 20.53 7.66
CA SER A 100 1.25 21.19 6.35
C SER A 100 1.90 20.30 5.29
N THR A 101 3.07 19.73 5.62
CA THR A 101 3.77 18.78 4.74
C THR A 101 2.91 17.55 4.47
N ILE A 102 2.37 16.91 5.52
CA ILE A 102 1.50 15.73 5.39
C ILE A 102 0.25 16.03 4.56
N TYR A 103 -0.36 17.20 4.76
CA TYR A 103 -1.54 17.62 4.01
C TYR A 103 -1.25 17.73 2.50
N GLU A 104 -0.11 18.32 2.12
CA GLU A 104 0.31 18.42 0.72
C GLU A 104 0.48 17.04 0.08
N PHE A 105 1.23 16.13 0.72
CA PHE A 105 1.42 14.76 0.22
C PHE A 105 0.09 14.02 0.03
N ILE A 106 -0.81 14.07 1.03
CA ILE A 106 -2.11 13.37 0.94
C ILE A 106 -3.00 14.01 -0.12
N ALA A 107 -3.05 15.34 -0.21
CA ALA A 107 -3.85 16.07 -1.19
C ALA A 107 -3.40 15.79 -2.63
N ASP A 108 -2.09 15.61 -2.85
CA ASP A 108 -1.52 15.26 -4.15
C ASP A 108 -1.60 13.74 -4.47
N GLY A 109 -2.11 12.92 -3.54
CA GLY A 109 -2.17 11.46 -3.67
C GLY A 109 -0.78 10.81 -3.66
N ASP A 110 0.18 11.48 -3.03
CA ASP A 110 1.59 11.11 -2.98
C ASP A 110 1.88 10.23 -1.76
N PHE A 111 1.24 9.08 -1.74
CA PHE A 111 1.47 8.02 -0.78
C PHE A 111 1.45 6.65 -1.46
N MET A 112 2.09 5.67 -0.83
CA MET A 112 2.05 4.27 -1.22
C MET A 112 2.24 3.36 -0.01
N PRO A 113 1.85 2.07 -0.09
CA PRO A 113 2.23 1.07 0.89
C PRO A 113 3.75 0.97 1.04
N ASP A 114 4.23 0.91 2.28
CA ASP A 114 5.65 0.83 2.60
C ASP A 114 6.13 -0.63 2.56
N TYR A 115 6.90 -0.99 1.52
CA TYR A 115 7.42 -2.34 1.36
C TYR A 115 8.43 -2.72 2.46
N ASP A 116 9.28 -1.77 2.89
CA ASP A 116 10.27 -2.04 3.94
C ASP A 116 9.58 -2.33 5.27
N ALA A 117 8.55 -1.56 5.65
CA ALA A 117 7.73 -1.89 6.81
C ALA A 117 7.02 -3.25 6.64
N TRP A 118 6.48 -3.53 5.45
CA TRP A 118 5.77 -4.77 5.15
C TRP A 118 6.67 -6.00 5.33
N THR A 119 7.93 -5.96 4.88
CA THR A 119 8.89 -7.07 5.10
C THR A 119 9.20 -7.33 6.57
N ASN A 120 8.97 -6.33 7.43
CA ASN A 120 9.10 -6.45 8.89
C ASN A 120 7.77 -6.82 9.59
N GLY A 121 6.73 -7.17 8.82
CA GLY A 121 5.43 -7.62 9.35
C GLY A 121 4.54 -6.48 9.84
N VAL A 122 4.77 -5.24 9.38
CA VAL A 122 3.98 -4.07 9.74
C VAL A 122 3.45 -3.41 8.47
N PHE A 123 2.16 -3.11 8.43
CA PHE A 123 1.60 -2.32 7.34
C PHE A 123 1.70 -0.83 7.66
N ARG A 124 2.37 -0.07 6.81
CA ARG A 124 2.52 1.39 6.91
C ARG A 124 2.33 2.03 5.54
N TRP A 125 2.06 3.33 5.54
CA TRP A 125 2.11 4.19 4.36
C TRP A 125 3.34 5.07 4.43
N LYS A 126 3.94 5.32 3.29
CA LYS A 126 5.05 6.28 3.11
C LYS A 126 4.76 7.20 1.93
N ASP A 127 5.43 8.35 1.89
CA ASP A 127 5.47 9.17 0.68
C ASP A 127 6.24 8.43 -0.42
N ARG A 128 5.98 8.75 -1.69
CA ARG A 128 6.52 7.94 -2.79
C ARG A 128 8.04 8.06 -2.94
N ASP A 129 8.60 9.18 -2.52
CA ASP A 129 10.04 9.45 -2.57
C ASP A 129 10.77 9.01 -1.28
N ASN A 130 10.01 8.51 -0.29
CA ASN A 130 10.47 8.07 1.03
C ASN A 130 11.32 9.13 1.74
N ILE A 131 10.85 10.38 1.73
CA ILE A 131 11.56 11.53 2.33
C ILE A 131 11.13 11.82 3.77
N LEU A 132 9.93 11.39 4.17
CA LEU A 132 9.43 11.61 5.51
C LEU A 132 10.10 10.65 6.48
N GLU A 133 10.52 11.16 7.64
CA GLU A 133 11.18 10.35 8.68
C GLU A 133 10.62 10.62 10.08
N GLY A 134 10.89 9.71 11.01
CA GLY A 134 10.58 9.85 12.42
C GLY A 134 9.10 10.13 12.70
N PHE A 135 8.84 11.10 13.57
CA PHE A 135 7.49 11.50 13.98
C PHE A 135 6.58 11.85 12.79
N THR A 136 7.09 12.60 11.81
CA THR A 136 6.29 13.02 10.66
C THR A 136 5.88 11.84 9.80
N ALA A 137 6.76 10.85 9.60
CA ALA A 137 6.42 9.62 8.87
C ALA A 137 5.39 8.76 9.62
N GLU A 138 5.50 8.65 10.94
CA GLU A 138 4.53 7.89 11.75
C GLU A 138 3.15 8.54 11.72
N TRP A 139 3.08 9.87 11.86
CA TRP A 139 1.83 10.60 11.75
C TRP A 139 1.29 10.55 10.32
N PHE A 140 2.13 10.69 9.30
CA PHE A 140 1.75 10.54 7.89
C PHE A 140 1.07 9.19 7.64
N SER A 141 1.67 8.10 8.10
CA SER A 141 1.10 6.77 7.93
C SER A 141 -0.27 6.63 8.59
N ALA A 142 -0.43 7.18 9.80
CA ALA A 142 -1.72 7.17 10.50
C ALA A 142 -2.76 8.06 9.79
N ALA A 143 -2.35 9.21 9.26
CA ALA A 143 -3.21 10.15 8.54
C ALA A 143 -3.68 9.60 7.20
N VAL A 144 -2.82 8.94 6.42
CA VAL A 144 -3.23 8.26 5.18
C VAL A 144 -4.26 7.17 5.47
N GLN A 145 -3.99 6.33 6.49
CA GLN A 145 -4.91 5.26 6.87
C GLN A 145 -6.29 5.82 7.27
N ASP A 146 -6.32 6.88 8.07
CA ASP A 146 -7.54 7.55 8.51
C ASP A 146 -8.27 8.26 7.35
N TYR A 147 -7.53 8.92 6.46
CA TYR A 147 -8.06 9.55 5.25
C TYR A 147 -8.74 8.54 4.32
N ILE A 148 -8.12 7.38 4.09
CA ILE A 148 -8.72 6.29 3.30
C ILE A 148 -10.02 5.80 3.94
N GLN A 149 -10.14 5.78 5.27
CA GLN A 149 -11.39 5.38 5.93
C GLN A 149 -12.49 6.44 5.83
N TYR A 150 -12.09 7.72 5.80
CA TYR A 150 -12.97 8.87 5.64
C TYR A 150 -13.56 8.98 4.23
N ASP A 151 -12.74 8.77 3.19
CA ASP A 151 -13.18 8.84 1.79
C ASP A 151 -13.77 7.50 1.33
N ASP A 152 -15.08 7.48 1.05
CA ASP A 152 -15.80 6.26 0.68
C ASP A 152 -15.25 5.57 -0.59
N ASP A 153 -14.81 6.34 -1.59
CA ASP A 153 -14.28 5.79 -2.86
C ASP A 153 -12.88 5.20 -2.66
N LEU A 154 -12.00 5.89 -1.91
CA LEU A 154 -10.70 5.35 -1.55
C LEU A 154 -10.83 4.11 -0.66
N ARG A 155 -11.78 4.12 0.29
CA ARG A 155 -12.05 2.96 1.14
C ARG A 155 -12.44 1.73 0.30
N GLU A 156 -13.38 1.89 -0.63
CA GLU A 156 -13.83 0.80 -1.49
C GLU A 156 -12.68 0.24 -2.34
N LYS A 157 -11.87 1.13 -2.95
CA LYS A 157 -10.68 0.74 -3.72
C LYS A 157 -9.67 -0.02 -2.86
N TRP A 158 -9.43 0.44 -1.63
CA TRP A 158 -8.50 -0.22 -0.72
C TRP A 158 -8.99 -1.59 -0.25
N GLU A 159 -10.29 -1.74 0.05
CA GLU A 159 -10.86 -3.05 0.38
C GLU A 159 -10.72 -4.03 -0.79
N HIS A 160 -10.94 -3.58 -2.03
CA HIS A 160 -10.76 -4.41 -3.22
C HIS A 160 -9.32 -4.88 -3.41
N ILE A 161 -8.33 -4.03 -3.12
CA ILE A 161 -6.91 -4.43 -3.12
C ILE A 161 -6.66 -5.51 -2.08
N LYS A 162 -7.14 -5.33 -0.84
CA LYS A 162 -6.96 -6.32 0.23
C LYS A 162 -7.64 -7.65 -0.07
N GLU A 163 -8.80 -7.64 -0.72
CA GLU A 163 -9.51 -8.86 -1.13
C GLU A 163 -8.74 -9.63 -2.21
N LYS A 164 -8.21 -8.92 -3.20
CA LYS A 164 -7.46 -9.54 -4.31
C LYS A 164 -6.06 -9.98 -3.93
N SER A 165 -5.44 -9.28 -2.99
CA SER A 165 -4.05 -9.51 -2.60
C SER A 165 -3.94 -9.64 -1.08
N PRO A 166 -4.26 -10.81 -0.51
CA PRO A 166 -4.12 -11.10 0.92
C PRO A 166 -2.69 -10.90 1.45
N ALA A 167 -1.68 -10.89 0.57
CA ALA A 167 -0.29 -10.58 0.91
C ALA A 167 -0.16 -9.27 1.70
N VAL A 168 -0.99 -8.26 1.38
CA VAL A 168 -1.02 -6.95 2.04
C VAL A 168 -1.20 -7.07 3.56
N THR A 169 -2.06 -7.99 4.01
CA THR A 169 -2.42 -8.14 5.44
C THR A 169 -1.77 -9.33 6.13
N THR A 170 -1.42 -10.36 5.36
CA THR A 170 -0.77 -11.56 5.89
C THR A 170 0.74 -11.41 6.03
N PHE A 171 1.34 -10.41 5.37
CA PHE A 171 2.80 -10.22 5.30
C PHE A 171 3.52 -11.45 4.76
N ARG A 172 2.84 -12.18 3.87
CA ARG A 172 3.34 -13.37 3.19
C ARG A 172 3.33 -13.13 1.69
N GLY A 173 4.43 -13.47 1.05
CA GLY A 173 4.62 -13.31 -0.40
C GLY A 173 6.11 -13.28 -0.73
N HIS A 174 6.44 -13.61 -1.97
CA HIS A 174 7.80 -13.56 -2.48
C HIS A 174 7.90 -12.43 -3.51
N PHE A 175 8.26 -11.25 -3.04
CA PHE A 175 8.49 -10.07 -3.88
C PHE A 175 10.00 -9.82 -4.00
N LEU A 176 10.45 -9.44 -5.19
CA LEU A 176 11.87 -9.17 -5.45
C LEU A 176 12.34 -7.87 -4.79
N ASP A 177 11.48 -6.86 -4.84
CA ASP A 177 11.67 -5.50 -4.37
C ASP A 177 10.29 -4.80 -4.25
N GLU A 178 10.32 -3.50 -3.95
CA GLU A 178 9.12 -2.68 -3.77
C GLU A 178 8.27 -2.56 -5.04
N GLU A 179 8.88 -2.43 -6.22
CA GLU A 179 8.15 -2.30 -7.48
C GLU A 179 7.31 -3.57 -7.74
N ASP A 180 7.90 -4.74 -7.54
CA ASP A 180 7.23 -6.02 -7.68
C ASP A 180 6.13 -6.23 -6.62
N PHE A 181 6.33 -5.74 -5.39
CA PHE A 181 5.29 -5.71 -4.37
C PHE A 181 4.11 -4.85 -4.79
N LEU A 182 4.36 -3.61 -5.24
CA LEU A 182 3.31 -2.68 -5.64
C LEU A 182 2.55 -3.16 -6.88
N GLU A 183 3.22 -3.75 -7.87
CA GLU A 183 2.56 -4.43 -9.00
C GLU A 183 1.74 -5.64 -8.52
N GLY A 184 2.32 -6.49 -7.68
CA GLY A 184 1.70 -7.73 -7.22
C GLY A 184 0.46 -7.53 -6.34
N ILE A 185 0.41 -6.45 -5.56
CA ILE A 185 -0.80 -6.08 -4.81
C ILE A 185 -1.81 -5.29 -5.66
N GLY A 186 -1.47 -4.96 -6.91
CA GLY A 186 -2.32 -4.18 -7.80
C GLY A 186 -2.36 -2.68 -7.47
N TRP A 187 -1.36 -2.16 -6.76
CA TRP A 187 -1.17 -0.73 -6.53
C TRP A 187 -0.66 -0.01 -7.79
N ILE A 188 0.29 -0.65 -8.49
CA ILE A 188 0.79 -0.22 -9.80
C ILE A 188 0.21 -1.15 -10.87
N ASP A 189 -0.21 -0.57 -12.00
CA ASP A 189 -0.75 -1.32 -13.13
C ASP A 189 0.38 -1.87 -14.02
N ASP A 190 0.43 -3.19 -14.16
CA ASP A 190 1.37 -3.88 -15.03
C ASP A 190 1.02 -3.65 -16.52
N GLN A 191 1.78 -2.74 -17.14
CA GLN A 191 1.62 -2.32 -18.54
C GLN A 191 2.09 -3.37 -19.55
N SER A 192 2.67 -4.49 -19.13
CA SER A 192 3.11 -5.52 -20.05
C SER A 192 1.91 -6.16 -20.75
N PRO A 193 2.00 -6.46 -22.06
CA PRO A 193 0.90 -7.06 -22.81
C PRO A 193 0.73 -8.57 -22.55
N PHE A 194 1.54 -9.16 -21.66
CA PHE A 194 1.56 -10.58 -21.37
C PHE A 194 1.72 -10.87 -19.87
N THR A 195 1.42 -12.09 -19.44
CA THR A 195 1.88 -12.63 -18.15
C THR A 195 2.97 -13.67 -18.39
N VAL A 196 3.82 -13.92 -17.40
CA VAL A 196 4.87 -14.95 -17.45
C VAL A 196 4.39 -16.17 -16.67
N GLY A 197 4.55 -17.36 -17.25
CA GLY A 197 4.22 -18.62 -16.60
C GLY A 197 5.19 -19.74 -16.96
N LEU A 198 5.03 -20.88 -16.30
CA LEU A 198 5.90 -22.06 -16.45
C LEU A 198 5.09 -23.27 -16.91
N ARG A 199 5.67 -24.09 -17.78
CA ARG A 199 5.11 -25.39 -18.18
C ARG A 199 6.09 -26.50 -17.82
N LEU A 200 5.64 -27.50 -17.08
CA LEU A 200 6.36 -28.75 -16.91
C LEU A 200 5.88 -29.76 -17.96
N ASN A 201 6.82 -30.35 -18.71
CA ASN A 201 6.54 -31.47 -19.62
C ASN A 201 7.27 -32.72 -19.17
N GLU A 202 6.56 -33.83 -19.26
CA GLU A 202 7.12 -35.16 -19.12
C GLU A 202 7.91 -35.54 -20.38
N PRO A 203 8.95 -36.39 -20.24
CA PRO A 203 9.70 -36.90 -21.36
C PRO A 203 8.86 -37.84 -22.23
N ASP A 204 9.16 -37.90 -23.54
CA ASP A 204 8.52 -38.83 -24.49
C ASP A 204 8.93 -40.29 -24.24
N PHE A 205 10.14 -40.52 -23.69
CA PHE A 205 10.69 -41.84 -23.41
C PHE A 205 11.17 -41.93 -21.95
N ASP A 206 11.00 -43.12 -21.37
CA ASP A 206 11.47 -43.42 -20.03
C ASP A 206 13.01 -43.31 -19.94
N GLY A 207 13.49 -42.53 -18.96
CA GLY A 207 14.90 -42.22 -18.76
C GLY A 207 15.42 -40.95 -19.45
N ASP A 208 14.60 -40.23 -20.23
CA ASP A 208 14.94 -38.90 -20.75
C ASP A 208 14.67 -37.80 -19.70
N GLU A 209 15.22 -36.60 -19.93
CA GLU A 209 15.09 -35.46 -19.03
C GLU A 209 13.70 -34.80 -19.13
N TRP A 210 13.18 -34.38 -17.98
CA TRP A 210 12.00 -33.55 -17.89
C TRP A 210 12.33 -32.12 -18.34
N LYS A 211 11.30 -31.37 -18.75
CA LYS A 211 11.49 -30.03 -19.29
C LYS A 211 10.59 -29.01 -18.60
N ILE A 212 11.17 -27.94 -18.05
CA ILE A 212 10.43 -26.74 -17.66
C ILE A 212 10.64 -25.66 -18.72
N GLU A 213 9.54 -25.10 -19.20
CA GLU A 213 9.53 -24.02 -20.20
C GLU A 213 8.81 -22.81 -19.68
N MET A 214 9.42 -21.65 -19.83
CA MET A 214 8.78 -20.37 -19.64
C MET A 214 7.93 -20.02 -20.85
N PHE A 215 6.72 -19.54 -20.59
CA PHE A 215 5.84 -19.02 -21.62
C PHE A 215 5.34 -17.63 -21.26
N LEU A 216 4.95 -16.90 -22.30
CA LEU A 216 4.30 -15.61 -22.19
C LEU A 216 2.85 -15.75 -22.68
N ARG A 217 1.87 -15.41 -21.83
CA ARG A 217 0.45 -15.42 -22.19
C ARG A 217 -0.03 -14.02 -22.49
N ASP A 218 -0.49 -13.80 -23.71
CA ASP A 218 -1.06 -12.52 -24.14
C ASP A 218 -2.32 -12.17 -23.31
N LYS A 219 -2.32 -11.01 -22.64
CA LYS A 219 -3.43 -10.58 -21.76
C LYS A 219 -4.75 -10.34 -22.51
N LYS A 220 -4.72 -10.07 -23.82
CA LYS A 220 -5.93 -9.76 -24.62
C LYS A 220 -6.56 -11.00 -25.25
N SER A 221 -5.74 -11.89 -25.80
CA SER A 221 -6.16 -13.05 -26.57
C SER A 221 -6.06 -14.36 -25.78
N GLY A 222 -5.31 -14.39 -24.68
CA GLY A 222 -4.99 -15.60 -23.93
C GLY A 222 -4.02 -16.54 -24.65
N ALA A 223 -3.48 -16.15 -25.81
CA ALA A 223 -2.55 -16.97 -26.59
C ALA A 223 -1.22 -17.14 -25.86
N VAL A 224 -0.67 -18.36 -25.90
CA VAL A 224 0.59 -18.73 -25.26
C VAL A 224 1.71 -18.75 -26.31
N GLU A 225 2.81 -18.06 -26.02
CA GLU A 225 4.04 -18.06 -26.81
C GLU A 225 5.20 -18.52 -25.91
N PHE A 226 5.86 -19.62 -26.25
CA PHE A 226 7.00 -20.13 -25.47
C PHE A 226 8.21 -19.23 -25.66
N PHE A 227 8.85 -18.86 -24.56
CA PHE A 227 10.01 -17.98 -24.60
C PHE A 227 11.25 -18.77 -24.98
N ASP A 228 11.85 -18.41 -26.12
CA ASP A 228 13.13 -18.93 -26.61
C ASP A 228 14.08 -17.75 -26.92
N GLY A 229 14.26 -16.90 -25.90
CA GLY A 229 15.04 -15.67 -25.97
C GLY A 229 14.35 -14.49 -26.68
N LEU A 230 14.82 -13.27 -26.40
CA LEU A 230 14.17 -12.01 -26.81
C LEU A 230 13.95 -11.87 -28.33
N LYS A 231 14.83 -12.47 -29.16
CA LYS A 231 14.72 -12.37 -30.62
C LYS A 231 13.54 -13.14 -31.20
N SER A 232 13.02 -14.14 -30.48
CA SER A 232 11.85 -14.93 -30.89
C SER A 232 10.55 -14.12 -30.76
N LEU A 233 10.51 -13.15 -29.82
CA LEU A 233 9.33 -12.39 -29.49
C LEU A 233 9.00 -11.29 -30.49
N LYS A 234 7.73 -10.89 -30.53
CA LYS A 234 7.26 -9.69 -31.24
C LYS A 234 7.93 -8.43 -30.67
N LYS A 235 8.22 -7.44 -31.52
CA LYS A 235 8.87 -6.17 -31.11
C LYS A 235 8.17 -5.45 -29.94
N SER A 236 6.84 -5.51 -29.90
CA SER A 236 6.06 -4.91 -28.80
C SER A 236 6.32 -5.56 -27.45
N TRP A 237 6.71 -6.84 -27.41
CA TRP A 237 7.03 -7.57 -26.19
C TRP A 237 8.51 -7.45 -25.82
N GLN A 238 9.38 -7.31 -26.82
CA GLN A 238 10.81 -7.05 -26.60
C GLN A 238 11.07 -5.77 -25.78
N ALA A 239 10.17 -4.78 -25.87
CA ALA A 239 10.24 -3.56 -25.06
C ALA A 239 10.09 -3.82 -23.55
N TYR A 240 9.59 -5.00 -23.16
CA TYR A 240 9.39 -5.44 -21.77
C TYR A 240 10.37 -6.55 -21.39
N SER A 241 11.58 -6.55 -21.98
CA SER A 241 12.63 -7.53 -21.65
C SER A 241 12.98 -7.55 -20.18
N ASP A 242 12.93 -6.39 -19.53
CA ASP A 242 13.30 -6.24 -18.12
C ASP A 242 12.30 -6.97 -17.22
N LYS A 243 11.00 -6.94 -17.55
CA LYS A 243 9.97 -7.73 -16.85
C LYS A 243 10.25 -9.22 -16.95
N ILE A 244 10.62 -9.72 -18.14
CA ILE A 244 10.96 -11.13 -18.34
C ILE A 244 12.19 -11.52 -17.51
N ALA A 245 13.24 -10.70 -17.52
CA ALA A 245 14.45 -10.95 -16.75
C ALA A 245 14.17 -10.95 -15.23
N ARG A 246 13.31 -10.04 -14.76
CA ARG A 246 12.88 -10.00 -13.35
C ARG A 246 12.10 -11.26 -12.97
N GLU A 247 11.15 -11.71 -13.78
CA GLU A 247 10.43 -12.97 -13.47
C GLU A 247 11.38 -14.19 -13.46
N GLN A 248 12.39 -14.23 -14.34
CA GLN A 248 13.42 -15.27 -14.28
C GLN A 248 14.22 -15.24 -12.97
N ASP A 249 14.61 -14.04 -12.49
CA ASP A 249 15.29 -13.88 -11.18
C ASP A 249 14.36 -14.29 -10.03
N ARG A 250 13.06 -13.96 -10.12
CA ARG A 250 12.04 -14.38 -9.15
C ARG A 250 11.93 -15.89 -9.04
N PHE A 251 11.85 -16.58 -10.17
CA PHE A 251 11.81 -18.04 -10.20
C PHE A 251 13.08 -18.65 -9.60
N HIS A 252 14.25 -18.10 -9.90
CA HIS A 252 15.51 -18.57 -9.36
C HIS A 252 15.61 -18.36 -7.83
N ARG A 253 15.16 -17.22 -7.30
CA ARG A 253 15.18 -16.97 -5.84
C ARG A 253 14.20 -17.86 -5.08
N THR A 254 13.05 -18.16 -5.67
CA THR A 254 12.05 -19.05 -5.06
C THR A 254 12.45 -20.52 -5.17
N VAL A 255 13.02 -20.92 -6.32
CA VAL A 255 13.40 -22.30 -6.63
C VAL A 255 14.87 -22.30 -7.08
N PRO A 256 15.85 -22.38 -6.16
CA PRO A 256 17.27 -22.15 -6.47
C PRO A 256 17.87 -23.06 -7.54
N TRP A 257 17.35 -24.29 -7.68
CA TRP A 257 17.81 -25.23 -8.72
C TRP A 257 17.15 -24.97 -10.10
N LEU A 258 16.10 -24.15 -10.15
CA LEU A 258 15.45 -23.72 -11.39
C LEU A 258 16.20 -22.51 -11.96
N SER A 259 16.86 -22.71 -13.10
CA SER A 259 17.54 -21.66 -13.86
C SER A 259 17.23 -21.78 -15.34
N PHE A 260 17.12 -20.64 -16.03
CA PHE A 260 16.76 -20.56 -17.44
C PHE A 260 17.89 -19.92 -18.25
N ASP A 261 18.55 -20.68 -19.13
CA ASP A 261 19.53 -20.11 -20.07
C ASP A 261 18.85 -19.44 -21.28
N SER A 262 17.71 -19.99 -21.72
CA SER A 262 17.00 -19.55 -22.94
C SER A 262 15.47 -19.51 -22.78
N GLY A 263 14.96 -19.70 -21.56
CA GLY A 263 13.52 -19.88 -21.29
C GLY A 263 13.12 -21.35 -21.17
N THR A 264 14.01 -22.27 -21.52
CA THR A 264 13.87 -23.71 -21.28
C THR A 264 14.95 -24.16 -20.30
N THR A 265 14.60 -25.10 -19.43
CA THR A 265 15.57 -25.88 -18.64
C THR A 265 15.21 -27.36 -18.64
N LEU A 266 16.25 -28.21 -18.60
CA LEU A 266 16.12 -29.66 -18.48
C LEU A 266 16.38 -30.03 -17.02
N ILE A 267 15.53 -30.89 -16.48
CA ILE A 267 15.58 -31.31 -15.08
C ILE A 267 15.46 -32.82 -14.98
N SER A 268 16.01 -33.36 -13.90
CA SER A 268 15.88 -34.78 -13.56
C SER A 268 14.45 -35.14 -13.13
N GLU A 269 14.14 -36.43 -13.12
CA GLU A 269 12.87 -36.94 -12.56
C GLU A 269 12.69 -36.55 -11.08
N GLU A 270 13.77 -36.56 -10.29
CA GLU A 270 13.74 -36.15 -8.89
C GLU A 270 13.37 -34.66 -8.75
N GLU A 271 13.98 -33.79 -9.53
CA GLU A 271 13.64 -32.35 -9.57
C GLU A 271 12.22 -32.12 -10.09
N ALA A 272 11.76 -32.89 -11.07
CA ALA A 272 10.38 -32.82 -11.55
C ALA A 272 9.38 -33.21 -10.43
N TRP A 273 9.71 -34.23 -9.63
CA TRP A 273 8.89 -34.60 -8.48
C TRP A 273 8.86 -33.50 -7.42
N ILE A 274 10.01 -32.90 -7.07
CA ILE A 274 10.11 -31.75 -6.16
C ILE A 274 9.31 -30.55 -6.70
N PHE A 275 9.36 -30.30 -8.01
CA PHE A 275 8.56 -29.24 -8.63
C PHE A 275 7.07 -29.46 -8.40
N LEU A 276 6.60 -30.68 -8.66
CA LEU A 276 5.20 -31.05 -8.56
C LEU A 276 4.69 -31.02 -7.11
N SER A 277 5.51 -31.46 -6.14
CA SER A 277 5.11 -31.61 -4.75
C SER A 277 5.29 -30.35 -3.90
N GLU A 278 6.29 -29.51 -4.20
CA GLU A 278 6.65 -28.36 -3.34
C GLU A 278 6.73 -27.04 -4.13
N ALA A 279 7.53 -27.00 -5.19
CA ALA A 279 7.85 -25.73 -5.84
C ALA A 279 6.65 -25.09 -6.54
N SER A 280 5.78 -25.92 -7.15
CA SER A 280 4.61 -25.45 -7.88
C SER A 280 3.57 -24.78 -6.99
N GLU A 281 3.40 -25.24 -5.74
CA GLU A 281 2.50 -24.60 -4.78
C GLU A 281 3.01 -23.20 -4.44
N THR A 282 4.30 -23.09 -4.11
CA THR A 282 4.93 -21.81 -3.77
C THR A 282 4.82 -20.80 -4.93
N LEU A 283 5.09 -21.25 -6.15
CA LEU A 283 4.99 -20.40 -7.35
C LEU A 283 3.54 -20.00 -7.67
N VAL A 284 2.56 -20.89 -7.49
CA VAL A 284 1.14 -20.55 -7.66
C VAL A 284 0.67 -19.55 -6.61
N ASP A 285 1.11 -19.69 -5.35
CA ASP A 285 0.83 -18.72 -4.29
C ASP A 285 1.43 -17.33 -4.59
N MET A 286 2.47 -17.27 -5.41
CA MET A 286 3.04 -16.02 -5.94
C MET A 286 2.29 -15.49 -7.17
N GLY A 287 1.22 -16.14 -7.61
CA GLY A 287 0.45 -15.75 -8.80
C GLY A 287 1.04 -16.21 -10.13
N VAL A 288 2.04 -17.09 -10.12
CA VAL A 288 2.65 -17.64 -11.34
C VAL A 288 1.74 -18.70 -11.92
N GLU A 289 1.38 -18.55 -13.20
CA GLU A 289 0.62 -19.57 -13.91
C GLU A 289 1.50 -20.77 -14.21
N ILE A 290 1.06 -21.97 -13.82
CA ILE A 290 1.78 -23.22 -14.09
C ILE A 290 0.91 -24.20 -14.89
N LEU A 291 1.42 -24.61 -16.05
CA LEU A 291 0.84 -25.68 -16.86
C LEU A 291 1.52 -27.00 -16.51
N LEU A 292 0.75 -27.93 -15.93
CA LEU A 292 1.23 -29.24 -15.50
C LEU A 292 0.73 -30.35 -16.45
N PRO A 293 1.42 -31.51 -16.50
CA PRO A 293 0.93 -32.68 -17.24
C PRO A 293 -0.46 -33.12 -16.77
N SER A 294 -1.27 -33.64 -17.70
CA SER A 294 -2.68 -33.98 -17.44
C SER A 294 -2.88 -35.01 -16.33
N TRP A 295 -1.93 -35.93 -16.13
CA TRP A 295 -2.03 -36.96 -15.09
C TRP A 295 -1.90 -36.38 -13.68
N TRP A 296 -1.12 -35.31 -13.47
CA TRP A 296 -0.91 -34.72 -12.15
C TRP A 296 -2.16 -34.04 -11.62
N GLN A 297 -2.94 -33.41 -12.51
CA GLN A 297 -4.23 -32.83 -12.15
C GLN A 297 -5.18 -33.89 -11.58
N ILE A 298 -5.19 -35.08 -12.18
CA ILE A 298 -6.00 -36.23 -11.72
C ILE A 298 -5.55 -36.71 -10.34
N VAL A 299 -4.23 -36.75 -10.07
CA VAL A 299 -3.68 -37.14 -8.76
C VAL A 299 -4.12 -36.15 -7.67
N ARG A 300 -4.14 -34.85 -7.96
CA ARG A 300 -4.62 -33.83 -7.02
C ARG A 300 -6.12 -33.90 -6.76
N ASP A 301 -6.92 -34.15 -7.78
CA ASP A 301 -8.38 -34.23 -7.66
C ASP A 301 -8.87 -35.51 -6.94
N SER A 302 -7.98 -36.50 -6.77
CA SER A 302 -8.28 -37.81 -6.17
C SER A 302 -7.92 -37.91 -4.68
N ASN A 303 -7.31 -36.88 -4.09
CA ASN A 303 -6.95 -36.79 -2.66
C ASN A 303 -7.77 -35.71 -1.95
#